data_AF-A0A925TG05-F1
#
_entry.id   AF-A0A925TG05-F1
#
_cell.length_a   1.000
_cell.length_b   1.000
_cell.length_c   1.000
_cell.angle_alpha   90.00
_cell.angle_beta   90.00
_cell.angle_gamma   90.00
#
_symmetry.space_group_name_H-M   'P 1'
#
loop_
_entity.id
_entity.type
_entity.pdbx_description
1 polymer ?
#
loop_
_entity_poly.entity_id
_entity_poly.type
_entity_poly.pdbx_seq_one_letter_code
_entity_poly.pdbx_strand_id
1 'polypeptide(L)'
;GGAANSALWLQIHADTLGTPIELTEVPDAPALGSAILAAHGAGKFRTIEEGCRAMVRRKSVIEPNPQATRFYETEMLPRYAKLYDALKTIRSTGA
;
A
#
# COMPACT_ATOMS: atom_id res chain seq x y z
N GLY A 1 -9.24 0.64 -0.65
CA GLY A 1 -9.84 -0.18 0.44
C GLY A 1 -9.93 0.62 1.74
N GLY A 2 -10.64 0.12 2.77
CA GLY A 2 -11.00 0.89 3.97
C GLY A 2 -9.83 1.49 4.79
N ALA A 3 -8.67 0.83 4.80
CA ALA A 3 -7.45 1.37 5.43
C ALA A 3 -6.96 2.69 4.80
N ALA A 4 -7.31 2.95 3.52
CA ALA A 4 -6.97 4.20 2.83
C ALA A 4 -7.86 5.39 3.22
N ASN A 5 -8.88 5.19 4.08
CA ASN A 5 -9.73 6.27 4.58
C ASN A 5 -9.16 6.94 5.83
N SER A 6 -8.12 6.37 6.46
CA SER A 6 -7.47 6.96 7.63
C SER A 6 -6.16 7.62 7.22
N ALA A 7 -6.13 8.95 7.24
CA ALA A 7 -4.93 9.73 6.93
C ALA A 7 -3.78 9.39 7.89
N LEU A 8 -4.06 9.20 9.18
CA LEU A 8 -3.07 8.80 10.17
C LEU A 8 -2.49 7.41 9.85
N TRP A 9 -3.34 6.45 9.50
CA TRP A 9 -2.90 5.10 9.18
C TRP A 9 -1.97 5.08 7.97
N LEU A 10 -2.34 5.84 6.93
CA LEU A 10 -1.52 5.99 5.74
C LEU A 10 -0.20 6.72 6.02
N GLN A 11 -0.20 7.74 6.88
CA GLN A 11 1.04 8.39 7.30
C GLN A 11 1.96 7.41 8.04
N ILE A 12 1.42 6.61 8.97
CA ILE A 12 2.19 5.56 9.66
C ILE A 12 2.80 4.58 8.66
N HIS A 13 2.06 4.18 7.61
CA HIS A 13 2.60 3.29 6.57
C HIS A 13 3.71 3.96 5.77
N ALA A 14 3.50 5.21 5.32
CA ALA A 14 4.51 5.96 4.59
C ALA A 14 5.78 6.09 5.42
N ASP A 15 5.65 6.52 6.68
CA ASP A 15 6.75 6.69 7.61
C ASP A 15 7.49 5.39 7.88
N THR A 16 6.76 4.30 8.15
CA THR A 16 7.36 2.98 8.46
C THR A 16 8.08 2.37 7.25
N LEU A 17 7.56 2.59 6.04
CA LEU A 17 8.16 2.07 4.80
C LEU A 17 9.27 2.97 4.24
N GLY A 18 9.31 4.25 4.64
CA GLY A 18 10.22 5.24 4.07
C GLY A 18 9.94 5.56 2.60
N THR A 19 8.73 5.29 2.12
CA THR A 19 8.34 5.47 0.70
C THR A 19 7.03 6.24 0.58
N PRO A 20 6.87 7.08 -0.46
CA PRO A 20 5.62 7.79 -0.70
C PRO A 20 4.45 6.83 -0.94
N ILE A 21 3.28 7.15 -0.40
CA ILE A 21 2.03 6.42 -0.68
C ILE A 21 1.16 7.26 -1.61
N GLU A 22 0.96 6.76 -2.82
CA GLU A 22 0.05 7.38 -3.79
C GLU A 22 -1.38 6.85 -3.61
N LEU A 23 -2.34 7.76 -3.52
CA LEU A 23 -3.76 7.44 -3.50
C LEU A 23 -4.37 7.69 -4.88
N THR A 24 -5.22 6.77 -5.33
CA THR A 24 -5.99 6.89 -6.57
C THR A 24 -7.34 7.57 -6.34
N GLU A 25 -7.88 8.24 -7.36
CA GLU A 25 -9.23 8.83 -7.34
C GLU A 25 -10.30 7.76 -7.11
N VAL A 26 -10.11 6.58 -7.72
CA VAL A 26 -10.97 5.40 -7.56
C VAL A 26 -10.41 4.53 -6.42
N PRO A 27 -11.11 4.40 -5.27
CA PRO A 27 -10.61 3.63 -4.11
C PRO A 27 -10.71 2.11 -4.27
N ASP A 28 -11.54 1.67 -5.23
CA ASP A 28 -11.77 0.27 -5.59
C ASP A 28 -10.92 -0.11 -6.80
N ALA A 29 -9.66 -0.50 -6.51
CA ALA A 29 -8.73 -0.93 -7.54
C ALA A 29 -9.18 -2.22 -8.28
N PRO A 30 -9.75 -3.25 -7.63
CA PRO A 30 -10.30 -4.41 -8.33
C PRO A 30 -11.38 -4.08 -9.34
N ALA A 31 -12.35 -3.22 -8.98
CA ALA A 31 -13.40 -2.81 -9.90
C ALA A 31 -12.83 -2.03 -11.10
N LEU A 32 -11.92 -1.07 -10.84
CA LEU A 32 -11.27 -0.30 -11.91
C LEU A 32 -10.45 -1.20 -12.84
N GLY A 33 -9.69 -2.15 -12.29
CA GLY A 33 -8.91 -3.11 -13.07
C GLY A 33 -9.81 -3.97 -13.95
N SER A 34 -10.93 -4.45 -13.42
CA SER A 34 -11.91 -5.22 -14.18
C SER A 34 -12.50 -4.42 -15.33
N ALA A 35 -12.80 -3.14 -15.12
CA ALA A 35 -13.27 -2.24 -16.17
C ALA A 35 -12.20 -1.99 -17.26
N ILE A 36 -10.93 -1.82 -16.88
CA ILE A 36 -9.81 -1.68 -17.82
C ILE A 36 -9.68 -2.94 -18.69
N LEU A 37 -9.73 -4.13 -18.09
CA LEU A 37 -9.67 -5.40 -18.81
C LEU A 37 -10.85 -5.59 -19.76
N ALA A 38 -12.07 -5.27 -19.31
CA ALA A 38 -13.27 -5.32 -20.14
C ALA A 38 -13.18 -4.33 -21.33
N ALA A 39 -12.67 -3.13 -21.11
CA ALA A 39 -12.46 -2.13 -22.17
C ALA A 39 -11.43 -2.60 -23.20
N HIS A 40 -10.34 -3.24 -22.75
CA HIS A 40 -9.37 -3.85 -23.65
C HIS A 40 -10.00 -5.00 -24.46
N GLY A 41 -10.73 -5.91 -23.81
CA GLY A 41 -11.43 -7.01 -24.48
C GLY A 41 -12.51 -6.53 -25.47
N ALA A 42 -13.12 -5.37 -25.23
CA ALA A 42 -14.06 -4.70 -26.14
C ALA A 42 -13.38 -3.88 -27.25
N GLY A 43 -12.04 -3.92 -27.35
CA GLY A 43 -11.26 -3.21 -28.37
C GLY A 43 -11.18 -1.69 -28.17
N LYS A 44 -11.51 -1.16 -26.98
CA LYS A 44 -11.41 0.27 -26.67
C LYS A 44 -9.98 0.74 -26.40
N PHE A 45 -9.13 -0.17 -25.94
CA PHE A 45 -7.70 0.07 -25.75
C PHE A 45 -6.89 -1.03 -26.44
N ARG A 46 -5.79 -0.63 -27.10
CA ARG A 46 -4.91 -1.57 -27.79
C ARG A 46 -4.09 -2.41 -26.80
N THR A 47 -3.76 -1.85 -25.65
CA THR A 47 -3.08 -2.57 -24.56
C THR A 47 -3.70 -2.23 -23.20
N ILE A 48 -3.43 -3.07 -22.20
CA ILE A 48 -3.89 -2.84 -20.82
C ILE A 48 -3.25 -1.57 -20.25
N GLU A 49 -1.97 -1.31 -20.55
CA GLU A 49 -1.25 -0.12 -20.08
C GLU A 49 -1.85 1.18 -20.63
N GLU A 50 -2.39 1.15 -21.84
CA GLU A 50 -3.14 2.27 -22.40
C GLU A 50 -4.40 2.54 -21.57
N GLY A 51 -5.16 1.49 -21.24
CA GLY A 51 -6.32 1.61 -20.36
C GLY A 51 -5.95 2.11 -18.95
N CYS A 52 -4.86 1.62 -18.37
CA CYS A 52 -4.33 2.13 -17.10
C CYS A 52 -4.03 3.62 -17.18
N ARG A 53 -3.30 4.09 -18.22
CA ARG A 53 -2.98 5.52 -18.39
C ARG A 53 -4.23 6.38 -18.59
N ALA A 54 -5.26 5.85 -19.25
CA ALA A 54 -6.49 6.57 -19.53
C ALA A 54 -7.44 6.63 -18.32
N MET A 55 -7.47 5.58 -17.49
CA MET A 55 -8.50 5.39 -16.46
C MET A 55 -8.01 5.53 -15.02
N VAL A 56 -6.71 5.34 -14.75
CA VAL A 56 -6.15 5.49 -13.40
C VAL A 56 -5.72 6.94 -13.22
N ARG A 57 -6.26 7.59 -12.18
CA ARG A 57 -5.86 8.95 -11.78
C ARG A 57 -5.39 9.00 -10.35
N ARG A 58 -4.30 9.72 -10.13
CA ARG A 58 -3.73 10.00 -8.81
C ARG A 58 -4.51 11.13 -8.15
N LYS A 59 -4.96 10.92 -6.92
CA LYS A 59 -5.67 11.90 -6.10
C LYS A 59 -4.70 12.72 -5.24
N SER A 60 -3.78 12.05 -4.56
CA SER A 60 -2.84 12.69 -3.64
C SER A 60 -1.67 11.77 -3.33
N VAL A 61 -0.61 12.32 -2.77
CA VAL A 61 0.58 11.59 -2.30
C VAL A 61 0.78 11.91 -0.82
N ILE A 62 1.10 10.88 -0.04
CA ILE A 62 1.50 11.01 1.36
C ILE A 62 3.01 10.74 1.41
N GLU A 63 3.77 11.78 1.72
CA GLU A 63 5.21 11.72 1.84
C GLU A 63 5.61 11.19 3.22
N PRO A 64 6.65 10.35 3.31
CA PRO A 64 7.19 9.92 4.60
C PRO A 64 7.82 11.10 5.33
N ASN A 65 7.65 11.15 6.65
CA ASN A 65 8.42 12.03 7.52
C ASN A 65 9.79 11.40 7.80
N PRO A 66 10.91 12.00 7.35
CA PRO A 66 12.24 11.40 7.50
C PRO A 66 12.64 11.13 8.96
N GLN A 67 12.16 11.93 9.91
CA GLN A 67 12.43 11.72 11.33
C GLN A 67 11.67 10.50 11.87
N ALA A 68 10.42 10.33 11.46
CA ALA A 68 9.60 9.18 11.84
C ALA A 68 10.14 7.90 11.19
N THR A 69 10.51 7.95 9.91
CA THR A 69 11.16 6.82 9.21
C THR A 69 12.42 6.37 9.94
N ARG A 70 13.32 7.31 10.26
CA ARG A 70 14.53 6.99 11.02
C ARG A 70 14.20 6.37 12.37
N PHE A 71 13.19 6.86 13.09
CA PHE A 71 12.74 6.26 14.35
C PHE A 71 12.20 4.84 14.16
N TYR A 72 11.38 4.59 13.15
CA TYR A 72 10.87 3.26 12.86
C TYR A 72 12.00 2.28 12.52
N GLU A 73 12.95 2.70 11.69
CA GLU A 73 14.10 1.89 11.28
C GLU A 73 15.05 1.58 12.44
N THR A 74 15.42 2.59 13.23
CA THR A 74 16.48 2.46 14.25
C THR A 74 15.97 1.95 15.59
N GLU A 75 14.72 2.25 15.96
CA GLU A 75 14.18 1.94 17.28
C GLU A 75 13.08 0.89 17.22
N MET A 76 12.07 1.07 16.37
CA MET A 76 10.86 0.22 16.42
C MET A 76 11.06 -1.14 15.77
N LEU A 77 11.67 -1.19 14.58
CA LEU A 77 11.88 -2.44 13.85
C LEU A 77 12.76 -3.43 14.63
N PRO A 78 13.89 -3.03 15.26
CA PRO A 78 14.67 -3.92 16.10
C PRO A 78 13.90 -4.43 17.33
N ARG A 79 13.05 -3.60 17.94
CA ARG A 79 12.19 -4.01 19.07
C ARG A 79 11.13 -5.01 18.62
N TYR A 80 10.48 -4.75 17.49
CA TYR A 80 9.51 -5.66 16.89
C TYR A 80 10.15 -7.02 16.53
N ALA A 81 11.33 -7.02 15.92
CA ALA A 81 12.06 -8.24 15.58
C ALA A 81 12.38 -9.08 16.82
N LYS A 82 12.89 -8.45 17.89
CA LYS A 82 13.15 -9.13 19.18
C LYS A 82 11.88 -9.73 19.77
N LEU A 83 10.78 -9.00 19.74
CA LEU A 83 9.49 -9.48 20.23
C LEU A 83 8.98 -10.67 19.42
N TYR A 84 9.07 -10.59 18.09
CA TYR A 84 8.70 -11.68 17.19
C TYR A 84 9.53 -12.94 17.47
N ASP A 85 10.85 -12.81 17.60
CA ASP A 85 11.75 -13.93 17.88
C ASP A 85 11.46 -14.61 19.22
N ALA A 86 11.09 -13.83 20.24
CA ALA A 86 10.72 -14.36 21.54
C ALA A 86 9.37 -15.12 21.53
N LEU A 87 8.41 -14.68 20.69
CA LEU A 87 7.05 -15.21 20.68
C LEU A 87 6.79 -16.26 19.59
N LYS A 88 7.62 -16.35 18.55
CA LYS A 88 7.37 -17.24 17.41
C LYS A 88 7.28 -18.72 17.79
N THR A 89 8.02 -19.13 18.83
CA THR A 89 8.04 -20.51 19.33
C THR A 89 6.75 -20.90 20.05
N ILE A 90 6.11 -19.95 20.75
CA ILE A 90 4.81 -20.15 21.42
C ILE A 90 3.74 -20.47 20.39
N ARG A 91 3.79 -19.80 19.23
CA ARG A 91 2.86 -20.05 18.12
C ARG A 91 3.05 -21.42 17.45
N SER A 92 4.26 -21.97 17.47
CA SER A 92 4.56 -23.26 16.80
C SER A 92 4.27 -24.50 17.65
N THR A 93 3.98 -24.38 18.93
CA THR A 93 3.68 -25.53 19.82
C THR A 93 2.22 -26.01 19.70
N GLY A 94 1.67 -25.96 18.50
CA GLY A 94 0.31 -26.41 18.18
C GLY A 94 0.30 -27.18 16.86
N ALA A 95 0.98 -28.33 16.84
CA ALA A 95 0.79 -29.40 15.87
C ALA A 95 0.80 -30.73 16.62
#